data_AF-A0A6A6SXR6-F1
#
_entry.id   AF-A0A6A6SXR6-F1
#
_cell.length_a   1.000
_cell.length_b   1.000
_cell.length_c   1.000
_cell.angle_alpha   90.00
_cell.angle_beta   90.00
_cell.angle_gamma   90.00
#
_symmetry.space_group_name_H-M   'P 1'
#
loop_
_entity.id
_entity.type
_entity.pdbx_description
1 polymer ?
#
loop_
_entity_poly.entity_id
_entity_poly.type
_entity_poly.pdbx_seq_one_letter_code
_entity_poly.pdbx_strand_id
1 'polypeptide(L)'
;MATLHQRSARSNFSRGHLQQASPKKKHAVSAASVFKQKPKKTHKPTSVAKGTIAEVVRANFEGSPLALVTQAEIAVPQPPSLNSPQKQDPKLKRTRSSEKHPLAVAFKNTTTAYRTHLYESAVLKINTTHATLLKRLHDANYHPRPTTSPSKPSAAARISVADRIRQETHYLTQPLGKTRLTLRETRADGSQVPFETTLAERMTVFAAHVKNEKAAIETLHSRWELVVGEIWKCGIVILGEEGMKAFLTPPISPTDDIDGEGEGEDSLFIAEVDPELQSMNVSASVSKAKKKVAFKDPLPVFLTQKSRMKPLDQTPELPLDRVNELEKGISELGAKEVEKLRGLEAEQEKWWKKKMQQLEQVWAAD
;
A
#
# COMPACT_ATOMS: atom_id res chain seq x y z
N MET A 1 -12.28 -56.22 11.85
CA MET A 1 -12.16 -55.50 13.13
C MET A 1 -11.78 -54.07 12.82
N ALA A 2 -12.76 -53.20 12.55
CA ALA A 2 -13.31 -52.23 13.51
C ALA A 2 -12.21 -51.32 14.07
N THR A 3 -12.12 -50.05 13.67
CA THR A 3 -13.00 -49.03 14.26
C THR A 3 -13.15 -47.78 13.39
N LEU A 4 -14.42 -47.38 13.33
CA LEU A 4 -15.03 -46.16 12.81
C LEU A 4 -14.76 -45.00 13.79
N HIS A 5 -14.29 -43.84 13.32
CA HIS A 5 -14.34 -42.59 14.08
C HIS A 5 -14.91 -41.45 13.22
N GLN A 6 -16.23 -41.33 13.28
CA GLN A 6 -16.97 -40.11 13.01
C GLN A 6 -16.59 -39.04 14.05
N ARG A 7 -16.15 -37.86 13.60
CA ARG A 7 -16.24 -36.64 14.40
C ARG A 7 -16.91 -35.54 13.58
N SER A 8 -18.23 -35.51 13.75
CA SER A 8 -19.11 -34.38 13.49
C SER A 8 -18.84 -33.32 14.56
N ALA A 9 -18.34 -32.14 14.16
CA ALA A 9 -18.27 -30.97 15.02
C ALA A 9 -19.25 -29.93 14.48
N ARG A 10 -20.47 -29.96 15.01
CA ARG A 10 -21.44 -28.87 14.90
C ARG A 10 -20.91 -27.69 15.70
N SER A 11 -20.51 -26.63 15.00
CA SER A 11 -20.15 -25.35 15.61
C SER A 11 -21.44 -24.63 16.02
N ASN A 12 -21.67 -24.53 17.33
CA ASN A 12 -22.75 -23.75 17.91
C ASN A 12 -22.40 -22.26 17.80
N PHE A 13 -23.14 -21.56 16.95
CA PHE A 13 -23.08 -20.11 16.81
C PHE A 13 -23.77 -19.46 18.03
N SER A 14 -22.98 -19.11 19.04
CA SER A 14 -23.48 -18.38 20.21
C SER A 14 -23.75 -16.92 19.82
N ARG A 15 -25.03 -16.53 19.89
CA ARG A 15 -25.55 -15.19 19.59
C ARG A 15 -25.15 -14.25 20.72
N GLY A 16 -23.96 -13.66 20.61
CA GLY A 16 -23.49 -12.60 21.49
C GLY A 16 -24.33 -11.33 21.29
N HIS A 17 -24.96 -10.89 22.38
CA HIS A 17 -25.76 -9.69 22.50
C HIS A 17 -24.90 -8.44 22.24
N LEU A 18 -25.09 -7.79 21.09
CA LEU A 18 -24.44 -6.51 20.75
C LEU A 18 -25.09 -5.38 21.57
N GLN A 19 -24.41 -4.92 22.61
CA GLN A 19 -24.67 -3.62 23.21
C GLN A 19 -24.36 -2.53 22.17
N GLN A 20 -25.42 -1.82 21.79
CA GLN A 20 -25.41 -0.69 20.88
C GLN A 20 -24.69 0.49 21.58
N ALA A 21 -23.39 0.64 21.32
CA ALA A 21 -22.65 1.85 21.65
C ALA A 21 -22.98 2.93 20.61
N SER A 22 -23.46 4.08 21.08
CA SER A 22 -23.80 5.26 20.27
C SER A 22 -22.65 5.68 19.35
N PRO A 23 -22.91 6.08 18.09
CA PRO A 23 -21.87 6.47 17.15
C PRO A 23 -21.22 7.80 17.56
N LYS A 24 -19.97 7.73 18.01
CA LYS A 24 -19.11 8.92 18.16
C LYS A 24 -18.82 9.46 16.76
N LYS A 25 -19.15 10.74 16.53
CA LYS A 25 -18.86 11.47 15.29
C LYS A 25 -17.36 11.36 14.98
N LYS A 26 -17.00 10.67 13.91
CA LYS A 26 -15.62 10.62 13.41
C LYS A 26 -15.33 11.93 12.70
N HIS A 27 -14.39 12.73 13.21
CA HIS A 27 -13.83 13.84 12.44
C HIS A 27 -13.02 13.27 11.28
N ALA A 28 -13.50 13.49 10.05
CA ALA A 28 -12.73 13.21 8.85
C ALA A 28 -11.57 14.21 8.78
N VAL A 29 -10.37 13.79 9.18
CA VAL A 29 -9.14 14.56 9.00
C VAL A 29 -8.64 14.27 7.59
N SER A 30 -8.89 15.21 6.66
CA SER A 30 -8.42 15.10 5.28
C SER A 30 -6.90 15.27 5.23
N ALA A 31 -6.19 14.25 4.72
CA ALA A 31 -4.73 14.24 4.56
C ALA A 31 -4.21 15.40 3.68
N ALA A 32 -5.07 15.99 2.85
CA ALA A 32 -4.76 17.18 2.06
C ALA A 32 -4.50 18.45 2.90
N SER A 33 -4.88 18.47 4.19
CA SER A 33 -4.62 19.61 5.08
C SER A 33 -3.18 19.64 5.62
N VAL A 34 -2.43 18.54 5.54
CA VAL A 34 -1.05 18.45 6.08
C VAL A 34 -0.04 19.19 5.18
N PHE A 35 -0.33 19.37 3.89
CA PHE A 35 0.60 19.94 2.92
C PHE A 35 0.34 21.40 2.55
N LYS A 36 -0.67 22.06 3.13
CA LYS A 36 -0.91 23.51 2.91
C LYS A 36 -0.34 24.34 4.06
N GLN A 37 0.99 24.47 4.10
CA GLN A 37 1.62 25.54 4.87
C GLN A 37 1.30 26.88 4.17
N LYS A 38 0.36 27.65 4.74
CA LYS A 38 0.20 29.06 4.38
C LYS A 38 1.44 29.82 4.86
N PRO A 39 2.17 30.57 4.01
CA PRO A 39 3.23 31.44 4.49
C PRO A 39 2.61 32.53 5.37
N LYS A 40 2.87 32.48 6.68
CA LYS A 40 2.56 33.60 7.58
C LYS A 40 3.44 34.77 7.17
N LYS A 41 2.81 35.84 6.66
CA LYS A 41 3.42 37.16 6.52
C LYS A 41 3.78 37.66 7.92
N THR A 42 5.05 37.58 8.29
CA THR A 42 5.58 38.28 9.46
C THR A 42 6.28 39.56 9.02
N HIS A 43 6.04 40.59 9.80
CA HIS A 43 6.38 41.98 9.55
C HIS A 43 7.90 42.22 9.49
N LYS A 44 8.28 43.18 8.63
CA LYS A 44 9.59 43.83 8.59
C LYS A 44 10.00 44.35 9.98
N PRO A 45 11.27 44.19 10.37
CA PRO A 45 11.96 45.26 11.06
C PRO A 45 13.07 45.84 10.16
N THR A 46 12.95 47.14 9.96
CA THR A 46 13.95 48.04 9.41
C THR A 46 15.10 48.18 10.41
N SER A 47 16.34 47.86 10.04
CA SER A 47 17.50 48.75 10.28
C SER A 47 18.79 48.16 9.68
N VAL A 48 19.21 48.79 8.59
CA VAL A 48 20.57 49.17 8.21
C VAL A 48 21.73 48.63 9.07
N ALA A 49 22.60 47.82 8.46
CA ALA A 49 24.05 48.03 8.48
C ALA A 49 24.70 47.26 7.31
N LYS A 50 25.37 48.02 6.44
CA LYS A 50 26.16 47.57 5.28
C LYS A 50 27.44 46.88 5.76
N GLY A 51 27.90 45.88 5.01
CA GLY A 51 29.24 45.31 5.19
C GLY A 51 29.43 43.99 4.44
N THR A 52 29.59 44.08 3.13
CA THR A 52 30.12 43.04 2.23
C THR A 52 31.48 42.50 2.71
N ILE A 53 31.66 41.18 2.65
CA ILE A 53 32.75 40.49 1.93
C ILE A 53 32.25 39.08 1.64
N ALA A 54 32.16 38.77 0.35
CA ALA A 54 31.90 37.45 -0.17
C ALA A 54 33.20 36.63 -0.19
N GLU A 55 33.04 35.35 0.10
CA GLU A 55 33.61 34.22 -0.65
C GLU A 55 35.12 33.97 -0.60
N VAL A 56 35.47 32.68 -0.58
CA VAL A 56 36.73 32.02 -1.00
C VAL A 56 37.19 30.90 -0.02
N VAL A 57 37.10 29.68 -0.58
CA VAL A 57 37.69 28.35 -0.22
C VAL A 57 36.99 27.45 0.81
N ARG A 58 36.15 26.57 0.24
CA ARG A 58 36.13 25.12 0.54
C ARG A 58 37.44 24.48 0.07
N ALA A 59 38.13 23.75 0.94
CA ALA A 59 38.92 22.56 0.58
C ALA A 59 39.37 21.80 1.85
N ASN A 60 39.02 20.52 1.88
CA ASN A 60 39.76 19.38 2.44
C ASN A 60 40.14 19.36 3.93
N PHE A 61 39.43 18.52 4.70
CA PHE A 61 39.96 17.89 5.91
C PHE A 61 39.60 16.40 5.88
N GLU A 62 40.49 15.60 5.32
CA GLU A 62 40.60 14.16 5.54
C GLU A 62 42.02 13.87 6.04
N GLY A 63 42.14 13.05 7.09
CA GLY A 63 43.38 12.29 7.35
C GLY A 63 44.18 12.64 8.62
N SER A 64 43.76 12.06 9.75
CA SER A 64 44.63 11.30 10.69
C SER A 64 45.71 12.03 11.52
N PRO A 65 46.30 11.39 12.56
CA PRO A 65 46.33 11.96 13.90
C PRO A 65 47.75 12.11 14.49
N LEU A 66 47.82 12.65 15.71
CA LEU A 66 48.89 12.46 16.70
C LEU A 66 50.33 12.80 16.26
N ALA A 67 50.81 13.96 16.69
CA ALA A 67 52.20 14.11 17.11
C ALA A 67 52.30 15.12 18.26
N LEU A 68 52.51 14.54 19.44
CA LEU A 68 53.07 15.14 20.63
C LEU A 68 54.40 15.82 20.28
N VAL A 69 54.49 17.16 20.36
CA VAL A 69 55.80 17.84 20.44
C VAL A 69 55.73 18.99 21.43
N THR A 70 56.54 18.79 22.46
CA THR A 70 57.04 19.69 23.49
C THR A 70 57.42 21.07 22.99
N GLN A 71 57.20 22.05 23.85
CA GLN A 71 57.76 23.39 23.77
C GLN A 71 59.29 23.30 23.58
N ALA A 72 59.78 23.81 22.46
CA ALA A 72 61.15 24.25 22.30
C ALA A 72 61.18 25.45 21.35
N GLU A 73 61.58 26.56 21.94
CA GLU A 73 62.04 27.82 21.39
C GLU A 73 62.83 27.65 20.07
N ILE A 74 62.24 28.04 18.94
CA ILE A 74 62.97 28.38 17.71
C ILE A 74 62.35 29.64 17.13
N ALA A 75 63.11 30.73 17.23
CA ALA A 75 62.85 31.97 16.52
C ALA A 75 62.93 31.74 15.01
N VAL A 76 61.81 31.93 14.31
CA VAL A 76 61.78 32.14 12.86
C VAL A 76 61.17 33.52 12.59
N PRO A 77 61.89 34.43 11.92
CA PRO A 77 61.44 35.79 11.67
C PRO A 77 60.37 35.83 10.58
N GLN A 78 59.25 36.50 10.84
CA GLN A 78 58.25 36.83 9.83
C GLN A 78 58.78 37.87 8.83
N PRO A 79 58.35 37.83 7.55
CA PRO A 79 58.65 38.89 6.59
C PRO A 79 57.83 40.15 6.93
N PRO A 80 58.43 41.36 6.95
CA PRO A 80 57.69 42.58 7.22
C PRO A 80 56.78 42.94 6.04
N SER A 81 55.49 43.10 6.33
CA SER A 81 54.49 43.63 5.40
C SER A 81 54.84 45.06 4.98
N LEU A 82 54.94 45.27 3.68
CA LEU A 82 55.05 46.55 2.99
C LEU A 82 53.77 47.36 3.22
N ASN A 83 53.86 48.47 3.96
CA ASN A 83 53.15 49.73 3.71
C ASN A 83 53.39 50.72 4.86
N SER A 84 54.53 51.41 4.80
CA SER A 84 54.71 52.72 5.45
C SER A 84 55.83 53.46 4.73
N PRO A 85 55.73 54.78 4.48
CA PRO A 85 56.72 55.51 3.69
C PRO A 85 58.00 55.69 4.51
N GLN A 86 59.04 54.93 4.14
CA GLN A 86 60.41 55.20 4.55
C GLN A 86 60.89 56.50 3.89
N LYS A 87 60.92 57.60 4.66
CA LYS A 87 61.92 58.63 4.42
C LYS A 87 63.28 58.06 4.83
N GLN A 88 64.12 57.81 3.82
CA GLN A 88 65.55 57.62 4.02
C GLN A 88 66.13 58.97 4.46
N ASP A 89 66.74 59.00 5.64
CA ASP A 89 67.71 60.04 5.99
C ASP A 89 69.10 59.39 6.12
N PRO A 90 70.15 60.04 5.60
CA PRO A 90 71.48 59.47 5.55
C PRO A 90 72.15 59.58 6.92
N LYS A 91 72.76 58.45 7.33
CA LYS A 91 73.92 58.33 8.21
C LYS A 91 74.31 59.60 9.00
N LEU A 92 73.72 59.77 10.18
CA LEU A 92 74.36 60.44 11.31
C LEU A 92 74.36 59.45 12.48
N LYS A 93 75.52 58.80 12.71
CA LYS A 93 75.84 58.19 14.01
C LYS A 93 75.95 59.33 15.02
N ARG A 94 74.82 59.85 15.49
CA ARG A 94 74.77 60.73 16.65
C ARG A 94 74.82 59.83 17.87
N THR A 95 75.95 59.92 18.53
CA THR A 95 76.33 59.23 19.75
C THR A 95 75.25 59.34 20.83
N ARG A 96 75.09 58.24 21.56
CA ARG A 96 74.30 58.05 22.78
C ARG A 96 74.66 59.08 23.86
N SER A 97 74.05 60.27 23.83
CA SER A 97 74.05 61.19 24.98
C SER A 97 72.65 61.52 25.48
N SER A 98 71.59 61.32 24.68
CA SER A 98 70.20 61.47 25.15
C SER A 98 69.70 60.28 25.99
N GLU A 99 70.40 59.14 25.94
CA GLU A 99 70.07 57.92 26.69
C GLU A 99 70.54 57.96 28.15
N LYS A 100 71.31 59.00 28.54
CA LYS A 100 71.76 59.25 29.92
C LYS A 100 70.95 60.33 30.63
N HIS A 101 70.03 61.03 29.94
CA HIS A 101 69.20 62.01 30.59
C HIS A 101 68.11 61.27 31.40
N PRO A 102 68.04 61.46 32.73
CA PRO A 102 67.13 60.69 33.59
C PRO A 102 65.67 60.80 33.14
N LEU A 103 65.26 61.97 32.61
CA LEU A 103 63.92 62.17 32.06
C LEU A 103 63.63 61.36 30.79
N ALA A 104 64.62 61.14 29.92
CA ALA A 104 64.45 60.38 28.69
C ALA A 104 64.37 58.87 28.97
N VAL A 105 65.13 58.39 29.96
CA VAL A 105 65.02 57.01 30.46
C VAL A 105 63.68 56.80 31.15
N ALA A 106 63.25 57.73 32.00
CA ALA A 106 61.94 57.68 32.64
C ALA A 106 60.81 57.64 31.61
N PHE A 107 60.83 58.52 30.60
CA PHE A 107 59.81 58.53 29.54
C PHE A 107 59.81 57.26 28.68
N LYS A 108 60.98 56.72 28.35
CA LYS A 108 61.08 55.42 27.65
C LYS A 108 60.50 54.31 28.51
N ASN A 109 60.85 54.25 29.79
CA ASN A 109 60.37 53.22 30.73
C ASN A 109 58.86 53.32 30.98
N THR A 110 58.31 54.53 31.10
CA THR A 110 56.86 54.72 31.23
C THR A 110 56.14 54.37 29.93
N THR A 111 56.73 54.70 28.78
CA THR A 111 56.15 54.36 27.47
C THR A 111 56.19 52.86 27.22
N THR A 112 57.29 52.17 27.56
CA THR A 112 57.38 50.71 27.46
C THR A 112 56.44 50.04 28.44
N ALA A 113 56.39 50.48 29.70
CA ALA A 113 55.45 49.97 30.71
C ALA A 113 53.98 50.18 30.30
N TYR A 114 53.65 51.33 29.70
CA TYR A 114 52.32 51.58 29.16
C TYR A 114 52.00 50.64 27.99
N ARG A 115 52.94 50.46 27.05
CA ARG A 115 52.78 49.54 25.92
C ARG A 115 52.61 48.10 26.39
N THR A 116 53.46 47.63 27.32
CA THR A 116 53.36 46.26 27.86
C THR A 116 52.04 46.07 28.59
N HIS A 117 51.60 47.02 29.42
CA HIS A 117 50.30 46.97 30.08
C HIS A 117 49.14 46.93 29.08
N LEU A 118 49.18 47.73 28.00
CA LEU A 118 48.17 47.66 26.93
C LEU A 118 48.16 46.29 26.24
N TYR A 119 49.32 45.73 25.93
CA TYR A 119 49.43 44.40 25.34
C TYR A 119 48.91 43.32 26.28
N GLU A 120 49.33 43.31 27.54
CA GLU A 120 48.87 42.37 28.55
C GLU A 120 47.35 42.47 28.75
N SER A 121 46.81 43.69 28.84
CA SER A 121 45.37 43.94 28.94
C SER A 121 44.61 43.41 27.73
N ALA A 122 45.13 43.65 26.52
CA ALA A 122 44.53 43.16 25.28
C ALA A 122 44.56 41.62 25.21
N VAL A 123 45.70 41.01 25.52
CA VAL A 123 45.88 39.54 25.54
C VAL A 123 44.94 38.90 26.55
N LEU A 124 44.82 39.45 27.76
CA LEU A 124 43.88 38.95 28.77
C LEU A 124 42.43 39.05 28.27
N LYS A 125 42.03 40.16 27.64
CA LYS A 125 40.69 40.32 27.05
C LYS A 125 40.44 39.33 25.92
N ILE A 126 41.41 39.08 25.05
CA ILE A 126 41.28 38.12 23.95
C ILE A 126 41.16 36.69 24.50
N ASN A 127 42.00 36.32 25.47
CA ASN A 127 41.96 34.97 26.04
C ASN A 127 40.69 34.71 26.83
N THR A 128 40.21 35.68 27.59
CA THR A 128 38.95 35.55 28.35
C THR A 128 37.74 35.48 27.44
N THR A 129 37.68 36.30 26.38
CA THR A 129 36.60 36.23 25.39
C THR A 129 36.63 34.91 24.62
N HIS A 130 37.80 34.45 24.20
CA HIS A 130 37.97 33.15 23.55
C HIS A 130 37.51 31.99 24.43
N ALA A 131 37.93 31.94 25.70
CA ALA A 131 37.50 30.91 26.64
C ALA A 131 35.99 30.94 26.89
N THR A 132 35.38 32.14 26.93
CA THR A 132 33.93 32.31 27.10
C THR A 132 33.17 31.82 25.87
N LEU A 133 33.67 32.10 24.66
CA LEU A 133 33.08 31.63 23.42
C LEU A 133 33.15 30.10 23.29
N LEU A 134 34.29 29.49 23.65
CA LEU A 134 34.43 28.03 23.66
C LEU A 134 33.46 27.38 24.64
N LYS A 135 33.32 27.92 25.86
CA LYS A 135 32.34 27.43 26.84
C LYS A 135 30.91 27.54 26.30
N ARG A 136 30.55 28.68 25.70
CA ARG A 136 29.23 28.90 25.12
C ARG A 136 28.94 27.95 23.97
N LEU A 137 29.92 27.68 23.10
CA LEU A 137 29.77 26.74 21.99
C LEU A 137 29.60 25.31 22.51
N HIS A 138 30.40 24.91 23.50
CA HIS A 138 30.26 23.62 24.15
C HIS A 138 28.86 23.49 24.76
N ASP A 139 28.46 24.42 25.62
CA ASP A 139 27.14 24.39 26.26
C ASP A 139 25.97 24.42 25.27
N ALA A 140 26.08 25.14 24.15
CA ALA A 140 25.05 25.15 23.11
C ALA A 140 24.94 23.81 22.36
N ASN A 141 26.02 23.03 22.27
CA ASN A 141 26.01 21.74 21.59
C ASN A 141 25.39 20.62 22.46
N TYR A 142 25.34 20.82 23.78
CA TYR A 142 24.79 19.86 24.73
C TYR A 142 23.36 20.18 25.11
N HIS A 143 22.44 19.28 24.80
CA HIS A 143 21.04 19.38 25.20
C HIS A 143 20.72 18.38 26.31
N PRO A 144 19.88 18.75 27.29
CA PRO A 144 19.41 17.81 28.30
C PRO A 144 18.62 16.68 27.63
N ARG A 145 18.98 15.42 27.93
CA ARG A 145 18.25 14.26 27.44
C ARG A 145 16.83 14.25 28.03
N PRO A 146 15.77 14.18 27.21
CA PRO A 146 14.43 13.95 27.73
C PRO A 146 14.37 12.55 28.35
N THR A 147 14.25 12.48 29.67
CA THR A 147 14.10 11.21 30.40
C THR A 147 12.63 10.79 30.35
N THR A 148 12.34 9.68 29.69
CA THR A 148 11.00 9.06 29.64
C THR A 148 10.66 8.25 30.90
N SER A 149 11.55 8.18 31.89
CA SER A 149 11.33 7.45 33.14
C SER A 149 11.32 8.41 34.35
N PRO A 150 10.24 8.46 35.15
CA PRO A 150 10.10 9.36 36.29
C PRO A 150 10.87 8.94 37.55
N SER A 151 11.72 7.90 37.52
CA SER A 151 12.13 7.20 38.74
C SER A 151 13.53 7.49 39.30
N LYS A 152 14.27 8.51 38.85
CA LYS A 152 15.49 8.99 39.55
C LYS A 152 15.99 10.33 38.98
N PRO A 153 16.14 11.39 39.79
CA PRO A 153 16.79 12.63 39.38
C PRO A 153 18.31 12.46 39.44
N SER A 154 18.85 11.55 38.62
CA SER A 154 20.29 11.51 38.36
C SER A 154 20.57 12.52 37.27
N ALA A 155 21.49 13.46 37.52
CA ALA A 155 21.89 14.55 36.62
C ALA A 155 21.66 14.20 35.15
N ALA A 156 20.70 14.89 34.51
CA ALA A 156 20.27 14.57 33.15
C ALA A 156 21.49 14.56 32.22
N ALA A 157 21.88 13.37 31.78
CA ALA A 157 23.02 13.20 30.89
C ALA A 157 22.83 14.12 29.68
N ARG A 158 23.75 15.07 29.51
CA ARG A 158 23.76 16.02 28.40
C ARG A 158 24.22 15.27 27.15
N ILE A 159 23.38 15.24 26.13
CA ILE A 159 23.68 14.57 24.86
C ILE A 159 23.98 15.65 23.82
N SER A 160 25.00 15.40 22.98
CA SER A 160 25.30 16.26 21.83
C SER A 160 24.14 16.26 20.83
N VAL A 161 23.90 17.38 20.15
CA VAL A 161 22.88 17.44 19.08
C VAL A 161 23.08 16.32 18.05
N ALA A 162 24.32 16.02 17.69
CA ALA A 162 24.66 14.95 16.75
C ALA A 162 24.23 13.56 17.28
N ASP A 163 24.45 13.29 18.56
CA ASP A 163 24.08 12.01 19.17
C ASP A 163 22.56 11.89 19.36
N ARG A 164 21.88 13.01 19.61
CA ARG A 164 20.41 13.05 19.62
C ARG A 164 19.86 12.70 18.25
N ILE A 165 20.37 13.32 17.19
CA ILE A 165 19.96 13.00 15.81
C ILE A 165 20.23 11.53 15.53
N ARG A 166 21.41 11.01 15.87
CA ARG A 166 21.74 9.58 15.69
C ARG A 166 20.74 8.67 16.41
N GLN A 167 20.36 8.98 17.64
CA GLN A 167 19.38 8.19 18.39
C GLN A 167 17.99 8.24 17.75
N GLU A 168 17.53 9.41 17.31
CA GLU A 168 16.23 9.57 16.64
C GLU A 168 16.23 8.86 15.27
N THR A 169 17.32 8.95 14.52
CA THR A 169 17.46 8.30 13.21
C THR A 169 17.77 6.82 13.30
N HIS A 170 18.23 6.31 14.45
CA HIS A 170 18.65 4.91 14.61
C HIS A 170 17.55 3.94 14.16
N TYR A 171 16.30 4.22 14.52
CA TYR A 171 15.13 3.43 14.13
C TYR A 171 14.85 3.43 12.63
N LEU A 172 15.19 4.51 11.93
CA LEU A 172 15.03 4.63 10.48
C LEU A 172 16.16 3.95 9.70
N THR A 173 17.36 3.96 10.27
CA THR A 173 18.56 3.36 9.65
C THR A 173 18.69 1.85 9.92
N GLN A 174 17.93 1.31 10.87
CA GLN A 174 17.99 -0.11 11.19
C GLN A 174 17.31 -0.93 10.08
N PRO A 175 17.98 -1.94 9.50
CA PRO A 175 17.35 -2.77 8.47
C PRO A 175 16.13 -3.48 9.04
N LEU A 176 15.00 -3.36 8.35
CA LEU A 176 13.69 -3.87 8.80
C LEU A 176 13.74 -5.35 9.18
N GLY A 177 14.56 -6.16 8.52
CA GLY A 177 14.70 -7.59 8.84
C GLY A 177 15.20 -7.87 10.26
N LYS A 178 15.98 -6.96 10.88
CA LYS A 178 16.49 -7.10 12.26
C LYS A 178 15.51 -6.60 13.33
N THR A 179 14.34 -6.12 12.93
CA THR A 179 13.31 -5.72 13.90
C THR A 179 12.81 -6.95 14.64
N ARG A 180 12.82 -6.86 15.98
CA ARG A 180 12.29 -7.90 16.86
C ARG A 180 10.80 -7.71 17.01
N LEU A 181 10.05 -8.78 16.76
CA LEU A 181 8.61 -8.85 16.91
C LEU A 181 8.29 -9.72 18.12
N THR A 182 7.50 -9.18 19.03
CA THR A 182 6.92 -9.94 20.15
C THR A 182 5.58 -10.52 19.71
N LEU A 183 5.56 -11.83 19.50
CA LEU A 183 4.37 -12.57 19.08
C LEU A 183 3.90 -13.47 20.22
N ARG A 184 2.64 -13.90 20.19
CA ARG A 184 2.09 -14.80 21.20
C ARG A 184 1.78 -16.13 20.54
N GLU A 185 2.31 -17.20 21.12
CA GLU A 185 1.98 -18.57 20.71
C GLU A 185 1.01 -19.16 21.72
N THR A 186 -0.07 -19.75 21.22
CA THR A 186 -1.02 -20.50 22.05
C THR A 186 -0.52 -21.94 22.15
N ARG A 187 -0.08 -22.37 23.33
CA ARG A 187 0.30 -23.78 23.56
C ARG A 187 -0.93 -24.68 23.63
N ALA A 188 -0.70 -26.00 23.58
CA ALA A 188 -1.74 -27.02 23.73
C ALA A 188 -2.59 -26.85 25.00
N ASP A 189 -2.01 -26.28 26.06
CA ASP A 189 -2.67 -26.00 27.34
C ASP A 189 -3.56 -24.73 27.30
N GLY A 190 -3.68 -24.06 26.15
CA GLY A 190 -4.42 -22.80 25.99
C GLY A 190 -3.72 -21.56 26.53
N SER A 191 -2.54 -21.71 27.16
CA SER A 191 -1.73 -20.59 27.63
C SER A 191 -1.04 -19.86 26.47
N GLN A 192 -1.08 -18.53 26.49
CA GLN A 192 -0.36 -17.69 25.53
C GLN A 192 1.00 -17.31 26.07
N VAL A 193 2.07 -17.80 25.43
CA VAL A 193 3.45 -17.45 25.80
C VAL A 193 3.97 -16.42 24.80
N PRO A 194 4.41 -15.22 25.25
CA PRO A 194 5.07 -14.28 24.37
C PRO A 194 6.45 -14.82 23.98
N PHE A 195 6.80 -14.71 22.70
CA PHE A 195 8.12 -15.06 22.18
C PHE A 195 8.60 -14.01 21.19
N GLU A 196 9.91 -13.80 21.15
CA GLU A 196 10.55 -12.86 20.25
C GLU A 196 11.04 -13.59 19.01
N THR A 197 10.71 -13.06 17.82
CA THR A 197 11.27 -13.51 16.54
C THR A 197 11.68 -12.32 15.71
N THR A 198 12.59 -12.52 14.75
CA THR A 198 12.93 -11.45 13.81
C THR A 198 11.92 -11.40 12.65
N LEU A 199 11.71 -10.21 12.09
CA LEU A 199 10.86 -10.07 10.90
C LEU A 199 11.39 -10.90 9.73
N ALA A 200 12.72 -10.98 9.57
CA ALA A 200 13.34 -11.78 8.51
C ALA A 200 12.98 -13.28 8.62
N GLU A 201 13.08 -13.87 9.82
CA GLU A 201 12.65 -15.25 10.07
C GLU A 201 11.17 -15.46 9.78
N ARG A 202 10.32 -14.48 10.13
CA ARG A 202 8.89 -14.57 9.82
C ARG A 202 8.59 -14.51 8.34
N MET A 203 9.32 -13.69 7.59
CA MET A 203 9.17 -13.64 6.14
C MET A 203 9.58 -14.94 5.46
N THR A 204 10.64 -15.62 5.94
CA THR A 204 11.04 -16.91 5.37
C THR A 204 10.02 -18.01 5.70
N VAL A 205 9.50 -18.04 6.93
CA VAL A 205 8.42 -18.96 7.33
C VAL A 205 7.16 -18.70 6.51
N PHE A 206 6.78 -17.45 6.30
CA PHE A 206 5.63 -17.09 5.47
C PHE A 206 5.82 -17.49 4.01
N ALA A 207 7.01 -17.26 3.43
CA ALA A 207 7.31 -17.69 2.07
C ALA A 207 7.22 -19.21 1.91
N ALA A 208 7.74 -19.96 2.89
CA ALA A 208 7.60 -21.42 2.91
C ALA A 208 6.13 -21.86 3.03
N HIS A 209 5.34 -21.21 3.89
CA HIS A 209 3.91 -21.46 4.01
C HIS A 209 3.17 -21.22 2.69
N VAL A 210 3.41 -20.08 2.04
CA VAL A 210 2.80 -19.77 0.73
C VAL A 210 3.17 -20.82 -0.32
N LYS A 211 4.42 -21.29 -0.32
CA LYS A 211 4.85 -22.37 -1.23
C LYS A 211 4.11 -23.67 -0.95
N ASN A 212 3.95 -24.04 0.31
CA ASN A 212 3.23 -25.25 0.72
C ASN A 212 1.74 -25.18 0.36
N GLU A 213 1.09 -24.05 0.61
CA GLU A 213 -0.32 -23.82 0.24
C GLU A 213 -0.52 -23.87 -1.28
N LYS A 214 0.39 -23.28 -2.06
CA LYS A 214 0.36 -23.39 -3.53
C LYS A 214 0.45 -24.85 -3.99
N ALA A 215 1.36 -25.63 -3.42
CA ALA A 215 1.47 -27.06 -3.74
C ALA A 215 0.19 -27.82 -3.34
N ALA A 216 -0.41 -27.49 -2.19
CA ALA A 216 -1.67 -28.10 -1.76
C ALA A 216 -2.82 -27.78 -2.74
N ILE A 217 -2.93 -26.52 -3.18
CA ILE A 217 -3.91 -26.10 -4.19
C ILE A 217 -3.70 -26.85 -5.50
N GLU A 218 -2.46 -26.99 -5.96
CA GLU A 218 -2.13 -27.74 -7.18
C GLU A 218 -2.56 -29.21 -7.07
N THR A 219 -2.27 -29.87 -5.95
CA THR A 219 -2.73 -31.25 -5.73
C THR A 219 -4.25 -31.36 -5.69
N LEU A 220 -4.94 -30.39 -5.10
CA LEU A 220 -6.40 -30.36 -5.03
C LEU A 220 -7.00 -30.10 -6.41
N HIS A 221 -6.37 -29.23 -7.21
CA HIS A 221 -6.76 -28.95 -8.58
C HIS A 221 -6.63 -30.20 -9.45
N SER A 222 -5.51 -30.91 -9.40
CA SER A 222 -5.35 -32.18 -10.14
C SER A 222 -6.36 -33.24 -9.69
N ARG A 223 -6.69 -33.30 -8.40
CA ARG A 223 -7.74 -34.21 -7.89
C ARG A 223 -9.13 -33.80 -8.39
N TRP A 224 -9.42 -32.51 -8.43
CA TRP A 224 -10.66 -31.97 -8.98
C TRP A 224 -10.80 -32.29 -10.47
N GLU A 225 -9.75 -32.05 -11.28
CA GLU A 225 -9.73 -32.39 -12.70
C GLU A 225 -9.98 -33.89 -12.92
N LEU A 226 -9.38 -34.76 -12.09
CA LEU A 226 -9.62 -36.20 -12.14
C LEU A 226 -11.08 -36.53 -11.87
N VAL A 227 -11.66 -36.03 -10.77
CA VAL A 227 -13.05 -36.31 -10.41
C VAL A 227 -14.03 -35.79 -11.47
N VAL A 228 -13.84 -34.55 -11.94
CA VAL A 228 -14.68 -33.96 -13.00
C VAL A 228 -14.52 -34.73 -14.31
N GLY A 229 -13.29 -35.10 -14.68
CA GLY A 229 -13.03 -35.92 -15.86
C GLY A 229 -13.70 -37.30 -15.80
N GLU A 230 -13.73 -37.94 -14.63
CA GLU A 230 -14.44 -39.22 -14.47
C GLU A 230 -15.96 -39.05 -14.47
N ILE A 231 -16.51 -38.00 -13.84
CA ILE A 231 -17.93 -37.66 -13.93
C ILE A 231 -18.33 -37.42 -15.39
N TRP A 232 -17.50 -36.67 -16.13
CA TRP A 232 -17.71 -36.40 -17.55
C TRP A 232 -17.78 -37.68 -18.38
N LYS A 233 -16.84 -38.62 -18.17
CA LYS A 233 -16.82 -39.90 -18.86
C LYS A 233 -18.03 -40.76 -18.51
N CYS A 234 -18.44 -40.81 -17.24
CA CYS A 234 -19.67 -41.49 -16.83
C CYS A 234 -20.89 -40.88 -17.53
N GLY A 235 -20.93 -39.55 -17.61
CA GLY A 235 -21.95 -38.81 -18.35
C GLY A 235 -21.99 -39.19 -19.83
N ILE A 236 -20.83 -39.29 -20.51
CA ILE A 236 -20.77 -39.72 -21.92
C ILE A 236 -21.35 -41.13 -22.09
N VAL A 237 -21.08 -42.06 -21.16
CA VAL A 237 -21.61 -43.43 -21.23
C VAL A 237 -23.13 -43.46 -21.07
N ILE A 238 -23.69 -42.62 -20.19
CA ILE A 238 -25.13 -42.62 -19.88
C ILE A 238 -25.96 -41.76 -20.85
N LEU A 239 -25.48 -40.56 -21.18
CA LEU A 239 -26.21 -39.52 -21.93
C LEU A 239 -25.72 -39.38 -23.39
N GLY A 240 -24.59 -39.98 -23.74
CA GLY A 240 -23.90 -39.74 -25.00
C GLY A 240 -23.05 -38.47 -24.99
N GLU A 241 -22.16 -38.36 -25.98
CA GLU A 241 -21.23 -37.22 -26.10
C GLU A 241 -21.96 -35.90 -26.37
N GLU A 242 -23.03 -35.92 -27.16
CA GLU A 242 -23.83 -34.73 -27.50
C GLU A 242 -24.60 -34.19 -26.29
N GLY A 243 -25.23 -35.09 -25.51
CA GLY A 243 -25.94 -34.71 -24.29
C GLY A 243 -25.02 -34.08 -23.25
N MET A 244 -23.80 -34.62 -23.07
CA MET A 244 -22.81 -34.02 -22.17
C MET A 244 -22.27 -32.68 -22.69
N LYS A 245 -22.01 -32.57 -23.99
CA LYS A 245 -21.61 -31.29 -24.61
C LYS A 245 -22.66 -30.21 -24.38
N ALA A 246 -23.94 -30.54 -24.47
CA ALA A 246 -25.06 -29.61 -24.23
C ALA A 246 -25.09 -29.06 -22.79
N PHE A 247 -24.47 -29.71 -21.80
CA PHE A 247 -24.32 -29.14 -20.45
C PHE A 247 -23.19 -28.11 -20.33
N LEU A 248 -22.16 -28.18 -21.18
CA LEU A 248 -21.04 -27.22 -21.18
C LEU A 248 -21.30 -26.02 -22.07
N THR A 249 -21.97 -26.24 -23.20
CA THR A 249 -22.44 -25.15 -24.05
C THR A 249 -23.84 -24.77 -23.57
N PRO A 250 -24.03 -23.60 -22.95
CA PRO A 250 -25.38 -23.16 -22.62
C PRO A 250 -26.25 -23.24 -23.89
N PRO A 251 -27.51 -23.70 -23.79
CA PRO A 251 -28.37 -23.75 -24.96
C PRO A 251 -28.39 -22.35 -25.56
N ILE A 252 -27.92 -22.25 -26.80
CA ILE A 252 -28.11 -21.04 -27.60
C ILE A 252 -29.62 -20.93 -27.70
N SER A 253 -30.24 -19.99 -26.98
CA SER A 253 -31.69 -19.87 -27.03
C SER A 253 -32.09 -19.69 -28.50
N PRO A 254 -33.00 -20.52 -29.02
CA PRO A 254 -33.55 -20.33 -30.35
C PRO A 254 -34.58 -19.20 -30.25
N THR A 255 -34.10 -17.97 -30.10
CA THR A 255 -34.95 -16.76 -30.12
C THR A 255 -34.48 -15.71 -31.10
N ASP A 256 -33.43 -15.95 -31.90
CA ASP A 256 -32.89 -14.95 -32.82
C ASP A 256 -33.33 -15.13 -34.30
N ASP A 257 -34.22 -16.08 -34.63
CA ASP A 257 -34.70 -16.27 -36.02
C ASP A 257 -36.24 -16.16 -36.19
N ILE A 258 -36.96 -15.58 -35.22
CA ILE A 258 -38.37 -15.22 -35.42
C ILE A 258 -38.44 -13.70 -35.47
N ASP A 259 -38.74 -13.16 -36.66
CA ASP A 259 -39.06 -11.75 -36.95
C ASP A 259 -40.34 -11.25 -36.24
N GLY A 260 -40.48 -11.54 -34.94
CA GLY A 260 -41.62 -11.17 -34.12
C GLY A 260 -41.22 -10.08 -33.14
N GLU A 261 -41.84 -8.91 -33.28
CA GLU A 261 -41.91 -7.86 -32.28
C GLU A 261 -42.51 -8.42 -30.98
N GLY A 262 -41.69 -9.08 -30.17
CA GLY A 262 -42.06 -9.67 -28.90
C GLY A 262 -41.25 -9.04 -27.78
N GLU A 263 -41.96 -8.44 -26.83
CA GLU A 263 -41.46 -7.70 -25.69
C GLU A 263 -40.29 -8.40 -24.99
N GLY A 264 -39.19 -7.66 -24.84
CA GLY A 264 -37.96 -8.15 -24.23
C GLY A 264 -38.20 -8.55 -22.79
N GLU A 265 -38.11 -9.84 -22.49
CA GLU A 265 -37.99 -10.31 -21.13
C GLU A 265 -36.68 -9.79 -20.53
N ASP A 266 -36.82 -9.03 -19.44
CA ASP A 266 -35.75 -8.36 -18.71
C ASP A 266 -34.60 -9.33 -18.39
N SER A 267 -33.49 -9.15 -19.11
CA SER A 267 -32.22 -9.72 -18.71
C SER A 267 -31.87 -9.17 -17.32
N LEU A 268 -31.76 -10.07 -16.34
CA LEU A 268 -31.43 -9.77 -14.94
C LEU A 268 -30.06 -9.06 -14.75
N PHE A 269 -29.33 -8.82 -15.84
CA PHE A 269 -28.13 -8.01 -15.88
C PHE A 269 -28.49 -6.59 -16.30
N ILE A 270 -28.74 -5.74 -15.30
CA ILE A 270 -28.74 -4.29 -15.48
C ILE A 270 -27.36 -3.91 -16.02
N ALA A 271 -27.29 -3.52 -17.29
CA ALA A 271 -26.08 -2.88 -17.80
C ALA A 271 -25.91 -1.58 -17.02
N GLU A 272 -24.82 -1.45 -16.26
CA GLU A 272 -24.37 -0.16 -15.72
C GLU A 272 -24.10 0.76 -16.91
N VAL A 273 -25.10 1.53 -17.31
CA VAL A 273 -24.98 2.59 -18.31
C VAL A 273 -24.49 3.83 -17.57
N ASP A 274 -23.29 4.27 -17.92
CA ASP A 274 -22.71 5.53 -17.47
C ASP A 274 -23.69 6.70 -17.76
N PRO A 275 -24.07 7.51 -16.76
CA PRO A 275 -25.09 8.54 -16.91
C PRO A 275 -24.68 9.74 -17.78
N GLU A 276 -23.42 9.84 -18.24
CA GLU A 276 -22.97 10.97 -19.06
C GLU A 276 -23.31 10.85 -20.56
N LEU A 277 -23.75 9.68 -21.06
CA LEU A 277 -24.02 9.47 -22.49
C LEU A 277 -25.51 9.58 -22.90
N GLN A 278 -26.43 9.89 -21.98
CA GLN A 278 -27.88 9.92 -22.27
C GLN A 278 -28.42 11.25 -22.83
N SER A 279 -27.60 12.27 -23.07
CA SER A 279 -28.08 13.61 -23.45
C SER A 279 -28.21 13.90 -24.96
N MET A 280 -27.96 12.92 -25.84
CA MET A 280 -28.21 13.11 -27.28
C MET A 280 -29.29 12.15 -27.80
N ASN A 281 -30.49 12.72 -27.95
CA ASN A 281 -31.56 12.18 -28.78
C ASN A 281 -31.05 11.94 -30.21
N VAL A 282 -30.72 10.69 -30.52
CA VAL A 282 -30.69 10.18 -31.89
C VAL A 282 -31.55 8.92 -31.90
N SER A 283 -32.76 9.08 -32.41
CA SER A 283 -33.55 8.03 -33.03
C SER A 283 -32.73 7.37 -34.15
N ALA A 284 -32.30 6.13 -33.95
CA ALA A 284 -32.18 5.11 -34.98
C ALA A 284 -31.55 3.86 -34.39
N SER A 285 -32.30 2.77 -34.49
CA SER A 285 -31.90 1.37 -34.39
C SER A 285 -30.51 1.09 -34.97
N VAL A 286 -29.50 1.13 -34.11
CA VAL A 286 -28.27 0.35 -34.32
C VAL A 286 -27.94 -0.29 -32.98
N SER A 287 -28.73 -1.31 -32.63
CA SER A 287 -28.29 -2.31 -31.68
C SER A 287 -27.06 -2.97 -32.29
N LYS A 288 -25.89 -2.39 -32.02
CA LYS A 288 -24.61 -3.00 -32.35
C LYS A 288 -24.66 -4.38 -31.73
N ALA A 289 -24.80 -5.40 -32.58
CA ALA A 289 -24.76 -6.79 -32.18
C ALA A 289 -23.55 -6.95 -31.26
N LYS A 290 -23.81 -7.06 -29.96
CA LYS A 290 -22.74 -7.34 -29.00
C LYS A 290 -22.19 -8.65 -29.50
N LYS A 291 -20.96 -8.63 -30.03
CA LYS A 291 -20.25 -9.84 -30.44
C LYS A 291 -20.24 -10.75 -29.22
N LYS A 292 -21.18 -11.68 -29.15
CA LYS A 292 -21.19 -12.75 -28.18
C LYS A 292 -19.86 -13.46 -28.44
N VAL A 293 -18.90 -13.25 -27.54
CA VAL A 293 -17.62 -13.97 -27.59
C VAL A 293 -17.98 -15.41 -27.26
N ALA A 294 -18.36 -16.15 -28.29
CA ALA A 294 -18.46 -17.58 -28.21
C ALA A 294 -17.03 -18.07 -28.06
N PHE A 295 -16.62 -18.30 -26.81
CA PHE A 295 -15.43 -19.08 -26.52
C PHE A 295 -15.69 -20.47 -27.08
N LYS A 296 -15.36 -20.67 -28.36
CA LYS A 296 -15.10 -21.99 -28.93
C LYS A 296 -13.75 -22.48 -28.39
N ASP A 297 -13.59 -22.42 -27.07
CA ASP A 297 -12.41 -22.96 -26.44
C ASP A 297 -12.52 -24.48 -26.58
N PRO A 298 -11.48 -25.14 -27.10
CA PRO A 298 -11.47 -26.59 -27.13
C PRO A 298 -11.70 -27.11 -25.71
N LEU A 299 -12.50 -28.17 -25.58
CA LEU A 299 -12.76 -28.78 -24.28
C LEU A 299 -11.43 -29.00 -23.54
N PRO A 300 -11.37 -28.70 -22.22
CA PRO A 300 -10.17 -28.89 -21.44
C PRO A 300 -9.57 -30.28 -21.65
N VAL A 301 -8.25 -30.33 -21.83
CA VAL A 301 -7.53 -31.56 -22.21
C VAL A 301 -7.78 -32.71 -21.22
N PHE A 302 -8.04 -32.42 -19.94
CA PHE A 302 -8.33 -33.46 -18.94
C PHE A 302 -9.64 -34.21 -19.20
N LEU A 303 -10.61 -33.61 -19.90
CA LEU A 303 -11.89 -34.25 -20.26
C LEU A 303 -11.70 -35.31 -21.36
N THR A 304 -10.71 -35.13 -22.23
CA THR A 304 -10.42 -36.04 -23.36
C THR A 304 -9.40 -37.13 -23.01
N GLN A 305 -8.78 -37.07 -21.82
CA GLN A 305 -7.85 -38.11 -21.37
C GLN A 305 -8.55 -39.44 -21.09
N LYS A 306 -7.88 -40.56 -21.40
CA LYS A 306 -8.38 -41.92 -21.11
C LYS A 306 -8.71 -42.06 -19.61
N SER A 307 -9.82 -42.74 -19.29
CA SER A 307 -10.16 -43.07 -17.89
C SER A 307 -9.08 -43.93 -17.25
N ARG A 308 -8.80 -43.67 -15.97
CA ARG A 308 -7.98 -44.55 -15.13
C ARG A 308 -8.83 -45.56 -14.34
N MET A 309 -10.15 -45.39 -14.35
CA MET A 309 -11.11 -46.28 -13.68
C MET A 309 -11.46 -47.45 -14.60
N LYS A 310 -11.95 -48.54 -14.01
CA LYS A 310 -12.50 -49.65 -14.79
C LYS A 310 -13.66 -49.11 -15.64
N PRO A 311 -13.76 -49.47 -16.93
CA PRO A 311 -14.93 -49.14 -17.74
C PRO A 311 -16.17 -49.58 -16.99
N LEU A 312 -17.15 -48.68 -16.86
CA LEU A 312 -18.46 -49.06 -16.34
C LEU A 312 -19.07 -50.08 -17.30
N ASP A 313 -19.77 -51.06 -16.73
CA ASP A 313 -20.58 -51.98 -17.53
C ASP A 313 -21.56 -51.15 -18.36
N GLN A 314 -21.66 -51.48 -19.64
CA GLN A 314 -22.55 -50.78 -20.55
C GLN A 314 -23.96 -50.80 -19.98
N THR A 315 -24.63 -49.65 -20.01
CA THR A 315 -26.02 -49.52 -19.59
C THR A 315 -26.84 -50.58 -20.31
N PRO A 316 -27.66 -51.38 -19.59
CA PRO A 316 -28.47 -52.41 -20.24
C PRO A 316 -29.33 -51.74 -21.31
N GLU A 317 -29.30 -52.31 -22.52
CA GLU A 317 -30.08 -51.81 -23.64
C GLU A 317 -31.55 -51.73 -23.21
N LEU A 318 -32.10 -50.51 -23.23
CA LEU A 318 -33.51 -50.30 -22.99
C LEU A 318 -34.28 -51.02 -24.10
N PRO A 319 -35.29 -51.84 -23.77
CA PRO A 319 -36.06 -52.55 -24.78
C PRO A 319 -36.75 -51.52 -25.70
N LEU A 320 -36.26 -51.44 -26.94
CA LEU A 320 -36.72 -50.50 -27.97
C LEU A 320 -38.25 -50.57 -28.15
N ASP A 321 -38.82 -51.76 -28.00
CA ASP A 321 -40.26 -51.99 -28.07
C ASP A 321 -41.04 -51.14 -27.06
N ARG A 322 -40.58 -51.06 -25.80
CA ARG A 322 -41.24 -50.26 -24.77
C ARG A 322 -41.08 -48.76 -25.01
N VAL A 323 -39.95 -48.34 -25.57
CA VAL A 323 -39.72 -46.93 -25.92
C VAL A 323 -40.68 -46.51 -27.03
N ASN A 324 -40.84 -47.34 -28.05
CA ASN A 324 -41.77 -47.11 -29.15
C ASN A 324 -43.24 -47.12 -28.69
N GLU A 325 -43.61 -48.02 -27.77
CA GLU A 325 -44.94 -48.02 -27.14
C GLU A 325 -45.20 -46.72 -26.38
N LEU A 326 -44.21 -46.23 -25.62
CA LEU A 326 -44.32 -44.98 -24.88
C LEU A 326 -44.44 -43.78 -25.82
N GLU A 327 -43.64 -43.72 -26.89
CA GLU A 327 -43.67 -42.65 -27.88
C GLU A 327 -45.03 -42.58 -28.60
N LYS A 328 -45.60 -43.74 -28.94
CA LYS A 328 -46.97 -43.82 -29.47
C LYS A 328 -47.99 -43.33 -28.45
N GLY A 329 -47.89 -43.78 -27.18
CA GLY A 329 -48.77 -43.33 -26.11
C GLY A 329 -48.73 -41.82 -25.89
N ILE A 330 -47.55 -41.22 -25.89
CA ILE A 330 -47.35 -39.77 -25.78
C ILE A 330 -47.95 -39.05 -27.00
N SER A 331 -47.74 -39.57 -28.21
CA SER A 331 -48.28 -38.99 -29.43
C SER A 331 -49.82 -39.02 -29.46
N GLU A 332 -50.43 -40.13 -29.03
CA GLU A 332 -51.89 -40.25 -28.93
C GLU A 332 -52.49 -39.33 -27.85
N LEU A 333 -51.81 -39.21 -26.70
CA LEU A 333 -52.20 -38.26 -25.65
C LEU A 333 -52.11 -36.81 -26.16
N GLY A 334 -51.00 -36.46 -26.81
CA GLY A 334 -50.81 -35.14 -27.43
C GLY A 334 -51.89 -34.83 -28.46
N ALA A 335 -52.24 -35.78 -29.33
CA ALA A 335 -53.31 -35.61 -30.32
C ALA A 335 -54.67 -35.35 -29.66
N LYS A 336 -55.02 -36.11 -28.61
CA LYS A 336 -56.27 -35.93 -27.85
C LYS A 336 -56.32 -34.57 -27.15
N GLU A 337 -55.20 -34.11 -26.60
CA GLU A 337 -55.10 -32.80 -25.93
C GLU A 337 -55.29 -31.65 -26.95
N VAL A 338 -54.62 -31.74 -28.09
CA VAL A 338 -54.71 -30.76 -29.18
C VAL A 338 -56.13 -30.69 -29.73
N GLU A 339 -56.81 -31.83 -29.89
CA GLU A 339 -58.19 -31.86 -30.37
C GLU A 339 -59.17 -31.22 -29.38
N LYS A 340 -58.97 -31.44 -28.06
CA LYS A 340 -59.75 -30.75 -27.02
C LYS A 340 -59.52 -29.24 -27.04
N LEU A 341 -58.27 -28.80 -27.17
CA LEU A 341 -57.93 -27.37 -27.26
C LEU A 341 -58.58 -26.72 -28.48
N ARG A 342 -58.55 -27.40 -29.62
CA ARG A 342 -59.23 -26.94 -30.85
C ARG A 342 -60.75 -26.86 -30.69
N GLY A 343 -61.33 -27.80 -29.94
CA GLY A 343 -62.74 -27.76 -29.56
C GLY A 343 -63.09 -26.53 -28.71
N LEU A 344 -62.27 -26.24 -27.69
CA LEU A 344 -62.43 -25.06 -26.84
C LEU A 344 -62.26 -23.75 -27.62
N GLU A 345 -61.32 -23.68 -28.56
CA GLU A 345 -61.11 -22.53 -29.43
C GLU A 345 -62.35 -22.28 -30.31
N ALA A 346 -62.92 -23.33 -30.91
CA ALA A 346 -64.15 -23.23 -31.69
C ALA A 346 -65.36 -22.79 -30.84
N GLU A 347 -65.45 -23.25 -29.58
CA GLU A 347 -66.48 -22.79 -28.63
C GLU A 347 -66.28 -21.32 -28.25
N GLN A 348 -65.04 -20.90 -28.01
CA GLN A 348 -64.69 -19.52 -27.71
C GLN A 348 -65.02 -18.60 -28.88
N GLU A 349 -64.72 -18.98 -30.12
CA GLU A 349 -65.11 -18.21 -31.31
C GLU A 349 -66.63 -18.05 -31.43
N LYS A 350 -67.39 -19.15 -31.20
CA LYS A 350 -68.87 -19.10 -31.23
C LYS A 350 -69.41 -18.18 -30.14
N TRP A 351 -68.86 -18.29 -28.93
CA TRP A 351 -69.22 -17.43 -27.81
C TRP A 351 -68.89 -15.96 -28.12
N TRP A 352 -67.72 -15.69 -28.71
CA TRP A 352 -67.32 -14.33 -29.10
C TRP A 352 -68.22 -13.74 -30.18
N LYS A 353 -68.57 -14.51 -31.21
CA LYS A 353 -69.54 -14.10 -32.25
C LYS A 353 -70.90 -13.76 -31.64
N LYS A 354 -71.39 -14.59 -30.71
CA LYS A 354 -72.66 -14.34 -29.99
C LYS A 354 -72.57 -13.06 -29.15
N LYS A 355 -71.45 -12.82 -28.47
CA LYS A 355 -71.22 -11.62 -27.65
C LYS A 355 -71.14 -10.35 -28.52
N MET A 356 -70.49 -10.42 -29.67
CA MET A 356 -70.43 -9.33 -30.65
C MET A 356 -71.82 -8.98 -31.19
N GLN A 357 -72.64 -9.98 -31.52
CA GLN A 357 -74.03 -9.74 -31.94
C GLN A 357 -74.87 -9.08 -30.84
N GLN A 358 -74.67 -9.46 -29.58
CA GLN A 358 -75.35 -8.81 -28.45
C GLN A 358 -74.92 -7.34 -28.29
N LEU A 359 -73.63 -7.04 -28.46
CA LEU A 359 -73.11 -5.67 -28.42
C LEU A 359 -73.69 -4.82 -29.57
N GLU A 360 -73.75 -5.37 -30.77
CA GLU A 360 -74.32 -4.69 -31.94
C GLU A 360 -75.82 -4.36 -31.74
N GLN A 361 -76.60 -5.27 -31.15
CA GLN A 361 -77.99 -5.02 -30.81
C GLN A 361 -78.17 -3.91 -29.77
N VAL A 362 -77.28 -3.82 -28.78
CA VAL A 362 -77.30 -2.75 -27.77
C VAL A 362 -76.93 -1.41 -28.41
N TRP A 363 -75.92 -1.38 -29.28
CA TRP A 363 -75.52 -0.16 -29.98
C TRP A 363 -76.51 0.33 -31.04
N ALA A 364 -77.29 -0.56 -31.65
CA ALA A 364 -78.33 -0.18 -32.62
C ALA A 364 -79.64 0.29 -31.96
N ALA A 365 -79.79 0.11 -30.64
CA ALA A 365 -80.95 0.53 -29.87
C ALA A 365 -80.81 1.93 -29.23
N ASP A 366 -79.61 2.51 -29.28
CA ASP A 366 -79.33 3.93 -29.04
C ASP A 366 -79.39 4.72 -30.35
#